data_AF-A0A956H4B5-F1
#
_entry.id   AF-A0A956H4B5-F1
#
_cell.length_a   1.000
_cell.length_b   1.000
_cell.length_c   1.000
_cell.angle_alpha   90.00
_cell.angle_beta   90.00
_cell.angle_gamma   90.00
#
_symmetry.space_group_name_H-M   'P 1'
#
loop_
_entity.id
_entity.type
_entity.pdbx_description
1 polymer ?
#
loop_
_entity_poly.entity_id
_entity_poly.type
_entity_poly.pdbx_seq_one_letter_code
_entity_poly.pdbx_strand_id
1 'polypeptide(L)'
;MKNIRTLLAIAALAPILAACGPAPAEVCDHVVDLMKKELGEQVGAMSDDDIKEIKDTCVKDAEKEKEMKGALEYNKEAKCVMAAASLADLDKCGKKEEAK
;
A
#
# COMPACT_ATOMS: atom_id res chain seq x y z
N MET A 1 -36.60 -35.73 -10.53
CA MET A 1 -35.46 -36.01 -11.42
C MET A 1 -35.23 -34.79 -12.31
N LYS A 2 -34.04 -34.16 -12.22
CA LYS A 2 -33.22 -33.69 -13.36
C LYS A 2 -33.95 -32.84 -14.44
N ASN A 3 -33.63 -31.56 -14.70
CA ASN A 3 -32.30 -31.08 -15.05
C ASN A 3 -32.24 -29.55 -15.10
N ILE A 4 -31.25 -29.05 -14.36
CA ILE A 4 -30.64 -27.73 -14.43
C ILE A 4 -30.15 -27.50 -15.88
N ARG A 5 -30.75 -26.53 -16.56
CA ARG A 5 -30.21 -25.99 -17.82
C ARG A 5 -30.16 -24.49 -17.67
N THR A 6 -29.04 -23.91 -18.07
CA THR A 6 -28.75 -22.45 -18.12
C THR A 6 -28.07 -21.86 -16.89
N LEU A 7 -26.91 -22.40 -16.51
CA LEU A 7 -25.87 -21.62 -15.82
C LEU A 7 -24.51 -22.12 -16.31
N LEU A 8 -24.11 -21.72 -17.51
CA LEU A 8 -22.74 -21.90 -17.96
C LEU A 8 -22.24 -20.59 -18.56
N ALA A 9 -21.06 -20.22 -18.08
CA ALA A 9 -20.09 -19.30 -18.68
C ALA A 9 -20.14 -17.82 -18.27
N ILE A 10 -19.88 -17.52 -16.99
CA ILE A 10 -19.01 -16.38 -16.61
C ILE A 10 -18.13 -16.82 -15.43
N ALA A 11 -17.14 -17.67 -15.69
CA ALA A 11 -16.15 -18.05 -14.68
C ALA A 11 -14.76 -18.16 -15.35
N ALA A 12 -14.32 -17.08 -15.97
CA ALA A 12 -12.98 -16.99 -16.56
C ALA A 12 -12.48 -15.54 -16.58
N LEU A 13 -12.51 -14.85 -15.44
CA LEU A 13 -11.74 -13.61 -15.20
C LEU A 13 -11.10 -13.62 -13.80
N ALA A 14 -10.77 -14.81 -13.29
CA ALA A 14 -10.19 -14.97 -11.95
C ALA A 14 -8.64 -15.10 -11.88
N PRO A 15 -7.82 -15.05 -12.95
CA PRO A 15 -6.37 -15.11 -12.75
C PRO A 15 -5.72 -13.71 -12.80
N ILE A 16 -6.16 -12.76 -11.96
CA ILE A 16 -5.37 -11.53 -11.68
C ILE A 16 -5.31 -11.22 -10.16
N LEU A 17 -5.73 -12.16 -9.30
CA LEU A 17 -5.60 -11.99 -7.85
C LEU A 17 -4.20 -12.40 -7.32
N ALA A 18 -3.19 -12.46 -8.18
CA ALA A 18 -1.82 -12.86 -7.82
C ALA A 18 -0.79 -11.72 -7.94
N ALA A 19 -1.21 -10.49 -8.21
CA ALA A 19 -0.38 -9.29 -8.06
C ALA A 19 -0.44 -8.69 -6.63
N CYS A 20 -0.76 -9.53 -5.63
CA CYS A 20 -1.05 -9.18 -4.24
C CYS A 20 0.14 -8.54 -3.50
N GLY A 21 0.22 -7.23 -3.58
CA GLY A 21 0.84 -6.37 -2.59
C GLY A 21 -0.11 -5.24 -2.21
N PRO A 22 0.16 -4.55 -1.09
CA PRO A 22 -0.64 -3.41 -0.65
C PRO A 22 -0.74 -2.38 -1.78
N ALA A 23 -1.92 -1.80 -1.96
CA ALA A 23 -2.07 -0.68 -2.88
C ALA A 23 -1.31 0.55 -2.34
N PRO A 24 -0.77 1.43 -3.20
CA PRO A 24 -0.12 2.67 -2.78
C PRO A 24 -0.95 3.50 -1.79
N ALA A 25 -2.26 3.58 -2.02
CA ALA A 25 -3.18 4.26 -1.11
C ALA A 25 -3.18 3.65 0.30
N GLU A 26 -3.18 2.32 0.42
CA GLU A 26 -3.17 1.62 1.72
C GLU A 26 -1.84 1.83 2.46
N VAL A 27 -0.72 1.82 1.73
CA VAL A 27 0.61 2.13 2.27
C VAL A 27 0.65 3.55 2.83
N CYS A 28 0.17 4.52 2.06
CA CYS A 28 0.15 5.92 2.47
C CYS A 28 -0.79 6.18 3.64
N ASP A 29 -1.96 5.52 3.68
CA ASP A 29 -2.87 5.59 4.82
C ASP A 29 -2.20 5.07 6.10
N HIS A 30 -1.51 3.92 6.02
CA HIS A 30 -0.80 3.37 7.17
C HIS A 30 0.31 4.29 7.69
N VAL A 31 1.07 4.93 6.79
CA VAL A 31 2.11 5.89 7.18
C VAL A 31 1.50 7.12 7.87
N VAL A 32 0.41 7.67 7.34
CA VAL A 32 -0.29 8.80 7.96
C VAL A 32 -0.85 8.41 9.34
N ASP A 33 -1.36 7.19 9.49
CA ASP A 33 -1.86 6.69 10.77
C ASP A 33 -0.73 6.52 11.79
N LEU A 34 0.45 6.03 11.39
CA LEU A 34 1.65 6.00 12.23
C LEU A 34 2.09 7.42 12.63
N MET A 35 2.09 8.37 11.70
CA MET A 35 2.40 9.77 11.99
C MET A 35 1.43 10.36 13.01
N LYS A 36 0.11 10.14 12.84
CA LYS A 36 -0.91 10.58 13.82
C LYS A 36 -0.68 9.94 15.18
N LYS A 37 -0.37 8.65 15.22
CA LYS A 37 -0.15 7.90 16.45
C LYS A 37 1.07 8.39 17.23
N GLU A 38 2.18 8.68 16.54
CA GLU A 38 3.46 9.00 17.21
C GLU A 38 3.70 10.49 17.40
N LEU A 39 3.28 11.32 16.43
CA LEU A 39 3.50 12.76 16.47
C LEU A 39 2.30 13.51 17.08
N GLY A 40 1.15 12.83 17.23
CA GLY A 40 -0.01 13.31 17.96
C GLY A 40 -0.46 14.69 17.51
N GLU A 41 -0.34 15.67 18.43
CA GLU A 41 -0.78 17.05 18.26
C GLU A 41 -0.17 17.76 17.04
N GLN A 42 1.04 17.38 16.61
CA GLN A 42 1.69 17.98 15.43
C GLN A 42 0.96 17.65 14.13
N VAL A 43 0.42 16.44 14.02
CA VAL A 43 -0.37 16.01 12.86
C VAL A 43 -1.83 16.36 13.07
N GLY A 44 -2.31 16.34 14.32
CA GLY A 44 -3.66 16.77 14.68
C GLY A 44 -3.92 18.27 14.47
N ALA A 45 -2.86 19.09 14.37
CA ALA A 45 -2.96 20.51 14.03
C ALA A 45 -3.01 20.78 12.51
N MET A 46 -2.74 19.77 11.66
CA MET A 46 -2.89 19.89 10.21
C MET A 46 -4.37 19.88 9.83
N SER A 47 -4.72 20.64 8.80
CA SER A 47 -6.09 20.59 8.28
C SER A 47 -6.33 19.26 7.55
N ASP A 48 -7.60 18.87 7.42
CA ASP A 48 -7.97 17.68 6.63
C ASP A 48 -7.52 17.81 5.16
N ASP A 49 -7.48 19.04 4.63
CA ASP A 49 -6.98 19.32 3.28
C ASP A 49 -5.46 19.10 3.19
N ASP A 50 -4.68 19.50 4.20
CA ASP A 50 -3.23 19.25 4.26
C ASP A 50 -2.93 17.75 4.36
N ILE A 51 -3.66 17.02 5.21
CA ILE A 51 -3.54 15.56 5.34
C ILE A 51 -3.86 14.87 4.02
N LYS A 52 -4.89 15.36 3.31
CA LYS A 52 -5.27 14.85 2.00
C LYS A 52 -4.19 15.13 0.96
N GLU A 53 -3.60 16.32 0.94
CA GLU A 53 -2.50 16.66 0.02
C GLU A 53 -1.25 15.79 0.27
N ILE A 54 -0.92 15.54 1.54
CA ILE A 54 0.16 14.62 1.94
C ILE A 54 -0.13 13.21 1.41
N LYS A 55 -1.35 12.70 1.61
CA LYS A 55 -1.75 11.39 1.11
C LYS A 55 -1.70 11.31 -0.41
N ASP A 56 -2.26 12.29 -1.11
CA ASP A 56 -2.30 12.32 -2.58
C ASP A 56 -0.88 12.38 -3.17
N THR A 57 0.02 13.14 -2.53
CA THR A 57 1.43 13.21 -2.93
C THR A 57 2.13 11.89 -2.67
N CYS A 58 1.93 11.28 -1.50
CA CYS A 58 2.47 9.96 -1.17
C CYS A 58 2.02 8.90 -2.20
N VAL A 59 0.74 8.87 -2.56
CA VAL A 59 0.21 7.90 -3.54
C VAL A 59 0.86 8.09 -4.90
N LYS A 60 0.96 9.33 -5.39
CA LYS A 60 1.61 9.63 -6.68
C LYS A 60 3.06 9.18 -6.69
N ASP A 61 3.80 9.41 -5.61
CA ASP A 61 5.21 9.05 -5.56
C ASP A 61 5.39 7.53 -5.42
N ALA A 62 4.56 6.87 -4.62
CA ALA A 62 4.52 5.41 -4.53
C ALA A 62 4.13 4.73 -5.86
N GLU A 63 3.25 5.35 -6.65
CA GLU A 63 2.91 4.88 -8.00
C GLU A 63 4.11 5.02 -8.96
N LYS A 64 4.75 6.18 -9.03
CA LYS A 64 5.98 6.37 -9.82
C LYS A 64 7.07 5.40 -9.39
N GLU A 65 7.19 5.17 -8.10
CA GLU A 65 8.17 4.27 -7.54
C GLU A 65 7.91 2.82 -7.95
N LYS A 66 6.66 2.39 -7.89
CA LYS A 66 6.22 1.09 -8.41
C LYS A 66 6.50 0.94 -9.90
N GLU A 67 6.32 2.00 -10.69
CA GLU A 67 6.65 2.01 -12.12
C GLU A 67 8.16 1.87 -12.36
N MET A 68 8.99 2.58 -11.59
CA MET A 68 10.45 2.56 -11.73
C MET A 68 11.10 1.26 -11.23
N LYS A 69 10.69 0.79 -10.04
CA LYS A 69 11.27 -0.39 -9.37
C LYS A 69 10.64 -1.71 -9.87
N GLY A 70 9.46 -1.63 -10.46
CA GLY A 70 8.64 -2.76 -10.81
C GLY A 70 7.77 -3.25 -9.64
N ALA A 71 6.63 -3.85 -9.97
CA ALA A 71 5.61 -4.24 -8.99
C ALA A 71 6.12 -5.22 -7.92
N LEU A 72 7.08 -6.09 -8.25
CA LEU A 72 7.59 -7.09 -7.31
C LEU A 72 8.44 -6.46 -6.19
N GLU A 73 9.35 -5.57 -6.53
CA GLU A 73 10.22 -4.89 -5.56
C GLU A 73 9.41 -3.91 -4.72
N TYR A 74 8.52 -3.14 -5.36
CA TYR A 74 7.59 -2.28 -4.65
C TYR A 74 6.74 -3.08 -3.65
N ASN A 75 6.19 -4.23 -4.05
CA ASN A 75 5.36 -5.05 -3.17
C ASN A 75 6.14 -5.60 -1.96
N LYS A 76 7.45 -5.84 -2.06
CA LYS A 76 8.29 -6.23 -0.92
C LYS A 76 8.43 -5.07 0.07
N GLU A 77 8.73 -3.88 -0.44
CA GLU A 77 8.87 -2.66 0.36
C GLU A 77 7.55 -2.26 1.03
N ALA A 78 6.47 -2.24 0.25
CA ALA A 78 5.11 -1.98 0.74
C ALA A 78 4.70 -2.96 1.85
N LYS A 79 5.02 -4.26 1.72
CA LYS A 79 4.75 -5.25 2.79
C LYS A 79 5.54 -4.96 4.06
N CYS A 80 6.79 -4.51 3.94
CA CYS A 80 7.57 -4.08 5.10
C CYS A 80 6.92 -2.87 5.78
N VAL A 81 6.56 -1.84 5.00
CA VAL A 81 5.91 -0.63 5.50
C VAL A 81 4.60 -0.97 6.23
N MET A 82 3.76 -1.83 5.65
CA MET A 82 2.51 -2.27 6.27
C MET A 82 2.72 -3.09 7.56
N ALA A 83 3.88 -3.72 7.72
CA ALA A 83 4.23 -4.47 8.94
C ALA A 83 4.88 -3.58 10.02
N ALA A 84 5.32 -2.36 9.66
CA ALA A 84 5.93 -1.43 10.59
C ALA A 84 4.90 -0.94 11.62
N ALA A 85 5.26 -0.95 12.90
CA ALA A 85 4.41 -0.50 13.99
C ALA A 85 4.77 0.89 14.52
N SER A 86 5.88 1.45 14.00
CA SER A 86 6.44 2.74 14.38
C SER A 86 7.12 3.47 13.22
N LEU A 87 7.31 4.78 13.33
CA LEU A 87 8.07 5.54 12.32
C LEU A 87 9.53 5.07 12.24
N ALA A 88 10.13 4.66 13.37
CA ALA A 88 11.48 4.09 13.40
C ALA A 88 11.58 2.71 12.71
N ASP A 89 10.48 1.97 12.60
CA ASP A 89 10.43 0.72 11.83
C ASP A 89 10.31 0.97 10.33
N LEU A 90 9.64 2.06 9.92
CA LEU A 90 9.56 2.47 8.50
C LEU A 90 10.95 2.73 7.92
N ASP A 91 11.85 3.36 8.68
CA ASP A 91 13.23 3.65 8.26
C ASP A 91 14.03 2.39 7.89
N LYS A 92 13.60 1.22 8.38
CA LYS A 92 14.24 -0.07 8.08
C LYS A 92 13.73 -0.67 6.77
N CYS A 93 12.59 -0.21 6.24
CA CYS A 93 11.97 -0.76 5.03
C CYS A 93 12.59 -0.23 3.73
N GLY A 94 13.13 1.00 3.73
CA GLY A 94 13.82 1.59 2.58
C GLY A 94 15.27 1.12 2.40
N LYS A 95 15.82 0.41 3.38
CA LYS A 95 17.14 -0.19 3.26
C LYS A 95 17.00 -1.51 2.49
N LYS A 96 17.17 -1.42 1.17
CA LYS A 96 17.78 -2.55 0.45
C LYS A 96 18.97 -3.00 1.28
N GLU A 97 18.97 -4.28 1.62
CA GLU A 97 20.19 -4.97 2.00
C GLU A 97 21.28 -4.55 0.98
N GLU A 98 22.24 -3.74 1.43
CA GLU A 98 23.61 -3.86 0.92
C GLU A 98 24.10 -5.23 1.38
N ALA A 99 23.56 -6.29 0.78
CA ALA A 99 24.14 -7.61 0.85
C ALA A 99 25.43 -7.53 0.04
N LYS A 100 26.50 -7.26 0.79
CA LYS A 100 27.91 -7.46 0.48
C LYS A 100 28.20 -8.66 -0.42
#